data_AF-A0AA88HL49-F1
#
_entry.id   AF-A0AA88HL49-F1
#
_cell.length_a   1.000
_cell.length_b   1.000
_cell.length_c   1.000
_cell.angle_alpha   90.00
_cell.angle_beta   90.00
_cell.angle_gamma   90.00
#
_symmetry.space_group_name_H-M   'P 1'
#
loop_
_entity.id
_entity.type
_entity.pdbx_description
1 polymer ?
#
loop_
_entity_poly.entity_id
_entity_poly.type
_entity_poly.pdbx_seq_one_letter_code
_entity_poly.pdbx_strand_id
1 'polypeptide(L)'
;MTSTRKLFSNLIKSPARPAVLGLSKPASVRHGTTNTTAQERADLEAVLPIIIKEAIVENPVLEGLPMVQAWYKKVFEYNLVGGKMTRGLLLLDSFHKMADPSTINDRTVFEAQAMAWTIELLLSGLLLIDDMMDEAYTRRGKDCWYRTNNLGTKATNDGLFMVSAVFEFLKKYFYNKPYYLDVLRVFEEVLHKTNLGQVIDMHSYTTNDKIDFSKVTREQVSVIAQYKTSYFTIYIPVVLAMHMAGLGDSKFVDAVKNILIETGVYFQAQDDYIDCFGSESITGKYGTDIEDGKCTWLLATALENGTPEQIRVLKVIFYKKGFPGEGRDEDF
;
A
#
# COMPACT_ATOMS: atom_id res chain seq x y z
N MET A 1 -18.07 6.48 18.43
CA MET A 1 -17.46 5.40 17.63
C MET A 1 -17.87 4.00 18.06
N THR A 2 -17.94 3.70 19.36
CA THR A 2 -18.28 2.36 19.87
C THR A 2 -19.67 1.85 19.40
N SER A 3 -20.63 2.75 19.18
CA SER A 3 -21.96 2.42 18.65
C SER A 3 -21.92 2.03 17.15
N THR A 4 -21.19 2.80 16.33
CA THR A 4 -21.02 2.56 14.89
C THR A 4 -20.26 1.25 14.60
N ARG A 5 -19.17 0.97 15.34
CA ARG A 5 -18.43 -0.30 15.21
C ARG A 5 -19.29 -1.52 15.55
N LYS A 6 -20.13 -1.41 16.59
CA LYS A 6 -21.09 -2.46 16.95
C LYS A 6 -22.16 -2.67 15.86
N LEU A 7 -22.62 -1.59 15.22
CA LEU A 7 -23.55 -1.69 14.10
C LEU A 7 -22.95 -2.48 12.93
N PHE A 8 -21.75 -2.12 12.47
CA PHE A 8 -21.04 -2.87 11.41
C PHE A 8 -20.80 -4.34 11.78
N SER A 9 -20.38 -4.63 13.02
CA SER A 9 -20.19 -6.02 13.46
C SER A 9 -21.47 -6.86 13.42
N ASN A 10 -22.65 -6.25 13.56
CA ASN A 10 -23.92 -6.95 13.49
C ASN A 10 -24.40 -7.14 12.04
N LEU A 11 -23.99 -6.25 11.12
CA LEU A 11 -24.36 -6.29 9.70
C LEU A 11 -23.54 -7.31 8.89
N ILE A 12 -22.28 -7.52 9.27
CA ILE A 12 -21.36 -8.42 8.55
C ILE A 12 -21.58 -9.91 8.93
N LYS A 13 -22.34 -10.18 10.00
CA LYS A 13 -22.66 -11.55 10.42
C LYS A 13 -23.87 -12.08 9.65
N SER A 14 -23.63 -12.77 8.53
CA SER A 14 -24.65 -13.59 7.86
C SER A 14 -24.89 -14.91 8.63
N PRO A 15 -26.12 -15.47 8.67
CA PRO A 15 -26.42 -16.77 9.30
C PRO A 15 -25.90 -18.00 8.52
N ALA A 16 -25.39 -17.82 7.29
CA ALA A 16 -24.98 -18.94 6.45
C ALA A 16 -23.47 -19.17 6.55
N ARG A 17 -23.05 -20.10 7.41
CA ARG A 17 -21.73 -20.75 7.28
C ARG A 17 -21.80 -21.73 6.09
N PRO A 18 -21.03 -21.56 5.01
CA PRO A 18 -20.73 -22.69 4.14
C PRO A 18 -19.85 -23.67 4.91
N ALA A 19 -20.10 -24.97 4.75
CA ALA A 19 -19.32 -26.02 5.35
C ALA A 19 -17.83 -25.84 5.03
N VAL A 20 -16.99 -25.76 6.06
CA VAL A 20 -15.54 -25.78 5.94
C VAL A 20 -15.15 -27.15 5.39
N LEU A 21 -14.86 -27.22 4.09
CA LEU A 21 -14.19 -28.36 3.49
C LEU A 21 -12.85 -28.54 4.20
N GLY A 22 -12.69 -29.69 4.86
CA GLY A 22 -11.50 -30.05 5.63
C GLY A 22 -10.27 -30.06 4.74
N LEU A 23 -9.44 -29.03 4.85
CA LEU A 23 -8.09 -29.03 4.31
C LEU A 23 -7.20 -29.81 5.27
N SER A 24 -6.78 -31.00 4.85
CA SER A 24 -5.72 -31.78 5.49
C SER A 24 -4.44 -30.93 5.59
N LYS A 25 -3.76 -30.98 6.74
CA LYS A 25 -2.46 -30.35 6.98
C LYS A 25 -1.48 -30.68 5.83
N PRO A 26 -0.83 -29.69 5.19
CA PRO A 26 0.22 -30.00 4.23
C PRO A 26 1.41 -30.60 4.98
N ALA A 27 1.90 -31.73 4.47
CA ALA A 27 3.12 -32.38 4.93
C ALA A 27 4.32 -31.41 4.83
N SER A 28 5.20 -31.49 5.82
CA SER A 28 6.44 -30.73 5.89
C SER A 28 7.37 -31.11 4.73
N VAL A 29 7.51 -30.22 3.76
CA VAL A 29 8.61 -30.30 2.78
C VAL A 29 9.76 -29.47 3.33
N ARG A 30 10.77 -30.15 3.87
CA ARG A 30 12.09 -29.58 4.20
C ARG A 30 12.95 -29.67 2.95
N HIS A 31 13.39 -28.54 2.39
CA HIS A 31 14.64 -28.40 1.62
C HIS A 31 15.25 -27.04 2.02
N GLY A 32 16.55 -27.04 2.37
CA GLY A 32 17.31 -25.92 2.97
C GLY A 32 17.39 -24.69 2.06
N THR A 33 17.61 -23.47 2.53
CA THR A 33 18.10 -22.89 3.79
C THR A 33 17.16 -21.75 4.17
N THR A 34 16.42 -21.89 5.27
CA THR A 34 15.48 -20.86 5.73
C THR A 34 16.25 -19.74 6.44
N ASN A 35 16.53 -18.64 5.74
CA ASN A 35 16.50 -17.37 6.45
C ASN A 35 15.07 -17.23 6.98
N THR A 36 14.91 -17.11 8.28
CA THR A 36 13.59 -16.80 8.84
C THR A 36 13.17 -15.43 8.30
N THR A 37 11.87 -15.19 8.07
CA THR A 37 11.37 -13.87 7.62
C THR A 37 11.87 -12.72 8.50
N ALA A 38 12.20 -12.99 9.78
CA ALA A 38 12.82 -12.04 10.69
C ALA A 38 14.28 -11.70 10.33
N GLN A 39 15.07 -12.68 9.87
CA GLN A 39 16.45 -12.46 9.43
C GLN A 39 16.48 -11.69 8.10
N GLU A 40 15.69 -12.09 7.11
CA GLU A 40 15.60 -11.35 5.83
C GLU A 40 15.18 -9.90 6.04
N ARG A 41 14.26 -9.68 7.00
CA ARG A 41 13.87 -8.35 7.43
C ARG A 41 15.04 -7.57 8.01
N ALA A 42 15.79 -8.15 8.95
CA ALA A 42 16.94 -7.50 9.56
C ALA A 42 18.03 -7.18 8.51
N ASP A 43 18.27 -8.10 7.57
CA ASP A 43 19.23 -7.91 6.48
C ASP A 43 18.79 -6.77 5.55
N LEU A 44 17.50 -6.69 5.21
CA LEU A 44 16.96 -5.59 4.42
C LEU A 44 17.05 -4.25 5.18
N GLU A 45 16.73 -4.21 6.47
CA GLU A 45 16.88 -3.03 7.32
C GLU A 45 18.33 -2.54 7.38
N ALA A 46 19.30 -3.46 7.41
CA ALA A 46 20.73 -3.12 7.41
C ALA A 46 21.20 -2.43 6.12
N VAL A 47 20.46 -2.57 5.01
CA VAL A 47 20.77 -1.91 3.73
C VAL A 47 20.27 -0.46 3.70
N LEU A 48 19.26 -0.09 4.50
CA LEU A 48 18.67 1.26 4.46
C LEU A 48 19.69 2.40 4.64
N PRO A 49 20.66 2.35 5.57
CA PRO A 49 21.65 3.42 5.70
C PRO A 49 22.49 3.62 4.43
N ILE A 50 22.77 2.54 3.69
CA ILE A 50 23.47 2.59 2.40
C ILE A 50 22.59 3.30 1.37
N ILE A 51 21.33 2.89 1.26
CA ILE A 51 20.33 3.52 0.37
C ILE A 51 20.23 5.02 0.67
N ILE A 52 20.09 5.44 1.93
CA ILE A 52 19.98 6.86 2.28
C ILE A 52 21.26 7.63 1.92
N LYS A 53 22.43 7.06 2.23
CA LYS A 53 23.72 7.66 1.91
C LYS A 53 23.85 7.88 0.40
N GLU A 54 23.51 6.87 -0.39
CA GLU A 54 23.61 6.91 -1.84
C GLU A 54 22.55 7.81 -2.50
N ALA A 55 21.33 7.84 -1.94
CA ALA A 55 20.23 8.69 -2.41
C ALA A 55 20.50 10.18 -2.24
N ILE A 56 21.11 10.52 -1.10
CA ILE A 56 21.11 11.88 -0.58
C ILE A 56 22.53 12.45 -0.47
N VAL A 57 23.41 11.75 0.24
CA VAL A 57 24.73 12.26 0.62
C VAL A 57 25.69 12.22 -0.55
N GLU A 58 25.69 11.13 -1.31
CA GLU A 58 26.58 10.90 -2.45
C GLU A 58 25.93 11.19 -3.79
N ASN A 59 24.72 11.77 -3.78
CA ASN A 59 23.99 12.08 -5.00
C ASN A 59 24.59 13.32 -5.70
N PRO A 60 25.13 13.18 -6.94
CA PRO A 60 25.73 14.30 -7.65
C PRO A 60 24.75 15.45 -7.93
N VAL A 61 23.46 15.16 -8.05
CA VAL A 61 22.42 16.19 -8.25
C VAL A 61 22.27 17.08 -7.01
N LEU A 62 22.64 16.57 -5.84
CA LEU A 62 22.58 17.28 -4.55
C LEU A 62 23.94 17.85 -4.13
N GLU A 63 24.97 17.72 -4.96
CA GLU A 63 26.30 18.24 -4.68
C GLU A 63 26.25 19.77 -4.46
N GLY A 64 26.90 20.25 -3.39
CA GLY A 64 26.89 21.66 -3.02
C GLY A 64 25.60 22.16 -2.37
N LEU A 65 24.63 21.29 -2.07
CA LEU A 65 23.35 21.64 -1.44
C LEU A 65 23.20 21.03 -0.03
N PRO A 66 24.06 21.37 0.95
CA PRO A 66 24.09 20.69 2.27
C PRO A 66 22.78 20.82 3.06
N MET A 67 22.08 21.95 2.91
CA MET A 67 20.76 22.14 3.54
C MET A 67 19.71 21.17 2.96
N VAL A 68 19.71 20.99 1.64
CA VAL A 68 18.80 20.08 0.92
C VAL A 68 19.12 18.62 1.27
N GLN A 69 20.41 18.27 1.31
CA GLN A 69 20.85 16.95 1.75
C GLN A 69 20.40 16.64 3.18
N ALA A 70 20.61 17.57 4.11
CA ALA A 70 20.16 17.38 5.50
C ALA A 70 18.63 17.22 5.60
N TRP A 71 17.88 17.98 4.81
CA TRP A 71 16.42 17.89 4.77
C TRP A 71 15.94 16.53 4.26
N TYR A 72 16.38 16.12 3.07
CA TYR A 72 15.89 14.86 2.49
C TYR A 72 16.42 13.62 3.22
N LYS A 73 17.58 13.71 3.87
CA LYS A 73 18.02 12.67 4.81
C LYS A 73 16.97 12.48 5.92
N LYS A 74 16.49 13.57 6.53
CA LYS A 74 15.43 13.54 7.55
C LYS A 74 14.12 12.98 6.99
N VAL A 75 13.72 13.37 5.78
CA VAL A 75 12.51 12.84 5.10
C VAL A 75 12.62 11.32 4.95
N PHE A 76 13.75 10.80 4.50
CA PHE A 76 13.95 9.37 4.28
C PHE A 76 14.00 8.60 5.61
N GLU A 77 14.77 9.08 6.60
CA GLU A 77 14.87 8.45 7.93
C GLU A 77 13.52 8.41 8.65
N TYR A 78 12.67 9.42 8.45
CA TYR A 78 11.33 9.45 9.05
C TYR A 78 10.37 8.48 8.36
N ASN A 79 10.33 8.51 7.01
CA ASN A 79 9.29 7.87 6.23
C ASN A 79 9.63 6.48 5.70
N LEU A 80 10.88 6.01 5.77
CA LEU A 80 11.25 4.64 5.34
C LEU A 80 11.33 3.64 6.50
N VAL A 81 11.27 4.10 7.75
CA VAL A 81 11.39 3.27 8.95
C VAL A 81 10.00 2.95 9.54
N GLY A 82 9.89 1.83 10.25
CA GLY A 82 8.70 1.46 11.02
C GLY A 82 7.60 0.76 10.22
N GLY A 83 7.81 0.55 8.91
CA GLY A 83 6.92 -0.25 8.08
C GLY A 83 7.03 -1.75 8.35
N LYS A 84 6.07 -2.52 7.82
CA LYS A 84 6.14 -3.99 7.79
C LYS A 84 7.08 -4.52 6.70
N MET A 85 7.46 -3.67 5.75
CA MET A 85 8.23 -3.99 4.53
C MET A 85 7.67 -5.17 3.74
N THR A 86 6.35 -5.37 3.79
CA THR A 86 5.69 -6.51 3.14
C THR A 86 6.02 -6.59 1.65
N ARG A 87 6.16 -5.45 0.97
CA ARG A 87 6.43 -5.40 -0.47
C ARG A 87 7.89 -5.71 -0.76
N GLY A 88 8.81 -5.10 -0.02
CA GLY A 88 10.24 -5.43 -0.11
C GLY A 88 10.51 -6.90 0.17
N LEU A 89 9.93 -7.45 1.24
CA LEU A 89 10.07 -8.87 1.60
C LEU A 89 9.43 -9.80 0.56
N LEU A 90 8.28 -9.42 -0.01
CA LEU A 90 7.66 -10.20 -1.09
C LEU A 90 8.54 -10.23 -2.35
N LEU A 91 9.22 -9.14 -2.68
CA LEU A 91 10.19 -9.13 -3.78
C LEU A 91 11.35 -10.08 -3.51
N LEU A 92 11.97 -10.00 -2.31
CA LEU A 92 13.10 -10.85 -1.95
C LEU A 92 12.71 -12.34 -1.98
N ASP A 93 11.58 -12.67 -1.37
CA ASP A 93 11.04 -14.02 -1.33
C ASP A 93 10.75 -14.56 -2.73
N SER A 94 10.13 -13.74 -3.58
CA SER A 94 9.83 -14.10 -4.97
C SER A 94 11.11 -14.31 -5.77
N PHE A 95 12.10 -13.42 -5.63
CA PHE A 95 13.38 -13.50 -6.32
C PHE A 95 14.12 -14.78 -5.92
N HIS A 96 14.23 -15.07 -4.62
CA HIS A 96 14.89 -16.29 -4.12
C HIS A 96 14.22 -17.58 -4.60
N LYS A 97 12.90 -17.58 -4.78
CA LYS A 97 12.16 -18.74 -5.29
C LYS A 97 12.25 -18.93 -6.80
N MET A 98 12.49 -17.86 -7.56
CA MET A 98 12.45 -17.86 -9.02
C MET A 98 13.82 -17.86 -9.67
N ALA A 99 14.81 -17.24 -9.03
CA ALA A 99 16.16 -17.14 -9.57
C ALA A 99 16.84 -18.51 -9.63
N ASP A 100 17.65 -18.72 -10.66
CA ASP A 100 18.54 -19.88 -10.73
C ASP A 100 19.51 -19.84 -9.53
N PRO A 101 19.55 -20.88 -8.67
CA PRO A 101 20.40 -20.90 -7.49
C PRO A 101 21.89 -20.63 -7.78
N SER A 102 22.37 -20.97 -8.99
CA SER A 102 23.75 -20.72 -9.42
C SER A 102 24.05 -19.23 -9.67
N THR A 103 23.02 -18.41 -9.86
CA THR A 103 23.17 -16.96 -10.05
C THR A 103 23.15 -16.17 -8.75
N ILE A 104 22.73 -16.79 -7.64
CA ILE A 104 22.60 -16.13 -6.34
C ILE A 104 23.98 -15.96 -5.69
N ASN A 105 24.38 -14.70 -5.49
CA ASN A 105 25.57 -14.30 -4.76
C ASN A 105 25.34 -12.94 -4.07
N ASP A 106 26.31 -12.47 -3.29
CA ASP A 106 26.21 -11.22 -2.51
C ASP A 106 25.79 -10.02 -3.37
N ARG A 107 26.26 -9.94 -4.62
CA ARG A 107 25.91 -8.85 -5.52
C ARG A 107 24.45 -8.93 -5.96
N THR A 108 23.97 -10.09 -6.38
CA THR A 108 22.56 -10.22 -6.83
C THR A 108 21.58 -10.09 -5.66
N VAL A 109 21.99 -10.54 -4.47
CA VAL A 109 21.22 -10.33 -3.23
C VAL A 109 21.11 -8.83 -2.93
N PHE A 110 22.22 -8.11 -2.97
CA PHE A 110 22.22 -6.66 -2.76
C PHE A 110 21.39 -5.93 -3.83
N GLU A 111 21.46 -6.34 -5.10
CA GLU A 111 20.61 -5.79 -6.16
C GLU A 111 19.11 -6.02 -5.88
N ALA A 112 18.72 -7.19 -5.36
CA ALA A 112 17.34 -7.46 -4.94
C ALA A 112 16.92 -6.60 -3.75
N GLN A 113 17.81 -6.41 -2.76
CA GLN A 113 17.57 -5.52 -1.62
C GLN A 113 17.45 -4.05 -2.06
N ALA A 114 18.25 -3.60 -3.03
CA ALA A 114 18.14 -2.27 -3.62
C ALA A 114 16.81 -2.09 -4.35
N MET A 115 16.35 -3.11 -5.10
CA MET A 115 15.03 -3.09 -5.73
C MET A 115 13.90 -3.03 -4.70
N ALA A 116 13.99 -3.83 -3.62
CA ALA A 116 13.05 -3.81 -2.52
C ALA A 116 12.94 -2.42 -1.88
N TRP A 117 14.07 -1.77 -1.59
CA TRP A 117 14.09 -0.40 -1.08
C TRP A 117 13.57 0.62 -2.09
N THR A 118 13.76 0.39 -3.39
CA THR A 118 13.21 1.25 -4.45
C THR A 118 11.66 1.19 -4.45
N ILE A 119 11.08 0.01 -4.22
CA ILE A 119 9.63 -0.15 -4.04
C ILE A 119 9.15 0.54 -2.74
N GLU A 120 9.83 0.33 -1.62
CA GLU A 120 9.47 0.95 -0.34
C GLU A 120 9.63 2.48 -0.37
N LEU A 121 10.58 3.00 -1.16
CA LEU A 121 10.74 4.41 -1.45
C LEU A 121 9.54 4.99 -2.21
N LEU A 122 9.13 4.34 -3.30
CA LEU A 122 7.95 4.74 -4.04
C LEU A 122 6.70 4.72 -3.14
N LEU A 123 6.50 3.64 -2.36
CA LEU A 123 5.39 3.52 -1.43
C LEU A 123 5.36 4.69 -0.46
N SER A 124 6.51 4.98 0.15
CA SER A 124 6.57 5.95 1.23
C SER A 124 6.35 7.37 0.70
N GLY A 125 6.80 7.68 -0.52
CA GLY A 125 6.47 8.92 -1.21
C GLY A 125 4.97 9.07 -1.50
N LEU A 126 4.32 8.00 -1.98
CA LEU A 126 2.88 7.99 -2.22
C LEU A 126 2.06 8.08 -0.94
N LEU A 127 2.44 7.36 0.13
CA LEU A 127 1.78 7.42 1.43
C LEU A 127 1.85 8.82 2.05
N LEU A 128 2.96 9.52 1.86
CA LEU A 128 3.11 10.88 2.37
C LEU A 128 2.09 11.82 1.72
N ILE A 129 1.85 11.66 0.42
CA ILE A 129 0.83 12.43 -0.32
C ILE A 129 -0.58 11.97 0.06
N ASP A 130 -0.81 10.67 0.15
CA ASP A 130 -2.07 10.05 0.59
C ASP A 130 -2.50 10.54 1.98
N ASP A 131 -1.58 10.54 2.95
CA ASP A 131 -1.84 11.03 4.31
C ASP A 131 -2.31 12.49 4.33
N MET A 132 -1.91 13.32 3.36
CA MET A 132 -2.41 14.70 3.23
C MET A 132 -3.78 14.75 2.57
N MET A 133 -4.01 13.95 1.53
CA MET A 133 -5.30 13.89 0.83
C MET A 133 -6.41 13.38 1.77
N ASP A 134 -6.07 12.43 2.63
CA ASP A 134 -6.98 11.79 3.60
C ASP A 134 -6.95 12.45 4.99
N GLU A 135 -6.21 13.56 5.16
CA GLU A 135 -6.04 14.26 6.44
C GLU A 135 -5.66 13.35 7.64
N ALA A 136 -4.88 12.30 7.36
CA ALA A 136 -4.55 11.26 8.31
C ALA A 136 -3.75 11.79 9.52
N TYR A 137 -4.00 11.22 10.70
CA TYR A 137 -3.34 11.63 11.94
C TYR A 137 -1.98 10.97 12.13
N THR A 138 -1.95 9.64 12.00
CA THR A 138 -0.78 8.83 12.33
C THR A 138 -0.47 7.79 11.27
N ARG A 139 0.83 7.53 11.07
CA ARG A 139 1.38 6.54 10.16
C ARG A 139 2.56 5.84 10.82
N ARG A 140 2.54 4.50 10.84
CA ARG A 140 3.63 3.66 11.39
C ARG A 140 3.99 4.03 12.84
N GLY A 141 2.98 4.33 13.66
CA GLY A 141 3.12 4.67 15.08
C GLY A 141 3.67 6.07 15.36
N LYS A 142 3.72 6.96 14.36
CA LYS A 142 4.15 8.36 14.48
C LYS A 142 3.13 9.28 13.81
N ASP A 143 3.25 10.59 14.04
CA ASP A 143 2.45 11.58 13.29
C ASP A 143 2.75 11.50 11.79
N CYS A 144 1.72 11.67 10.96
CA CYS A 144 1.89 11.79 9.51
C CYS A 144 2.85 12.95 9.19
N TRP A 145 3.75 12.77 8.21
CA TRP A 145 4.86 13.69 7.97
C TRP A 145 4.42 15.16 7.79
N TYR A 146 3.32 15.39 7.08
CA TYR A 146 2.78 16.73 6.82
C TYR A 146 2.35 17.47 8.09
N ARG A 147 2.07 16.76 9.18
CA ARG A 147 1.70 17.33 10.48
C ARG A 147 2.91 17.68 11.33
N THR A 148 4.09 17.22 10.95
CA THR A 148 5.32 17.53 11.68
C THR A 148 5.85 18.91 11.30
N ASN A 149 6.48 19.61 12.25
CA ASN A 149 7.20 20.88 12.02
C ASN A 149 6.40 21.96 11.25
N ASN A 150 5.07 21.99 11.41
CA ASN A 150 4.18 22.90 10.67
C ASN A 150 4.37 22.84 9.14
N LEU A 151 4.64 21.66 8.58
CA LEU A 151 4.87 21.48 7.16
C LEU A 151 3.61 21.74 6.32
N GLY A 152 2.49 21.13 6.70
CA GLY A 152 1.26 21.17 5.92
C GLY A 152 1.53 20.75 4.48
N THR A 153 0.99 21.52 3.53
CA THR A 153 1.10 21.25 2.08
C THR A 153 2.54 21.33 1.53
N LYS A 154 3.52 21.84 2.28
CA LYS A 154 4.94 21.80 1.86
C LYS A 154 5.46 20.37 1.74
N ALA A 155 4.90 19.46 2.53
CA ALA A 155 5.23 18.04 2.48
C ALA A 155 4.95 17.42 1.09
N THR A 156 4.07 17.99 0.27
CA THR A 156 3.85 17.55 -1.11
C THR A 156 5.15 17.49 -1.92
N ASN A 157 6.04 18.46 -1.75
CA ASN A 157 7.32 18.43 -2.43
C ASN A 157 8.23 17.30 -1.92
N ASP A 158 8.15 16.96 -0.63
CA ASP A 158 8.92 15.84 -0.06
C ASP A 158 8.46 14.50 -0.62
N GLY A 159 7.14 14.29 -0.74
CA GLY A 159 6.57 13.11 -1.38
C GLY A 159 6.97 13.01 -2.86
N LEU A 160 6.87 14.11 -3.62
CA LEU A 160 7.31 14.17 -5.01
C LEU A 160 8.80 13.89 -5.18
N PHE A 161 9.64 14.38 -4.27
CA PHE A 161 11.07 14.08 -4.26
C PHE A 161 11.34 12.59 -4.02
N MET A 162 10.62 11.95 -3.09
CA MET A 162 10.77 10.50 -2.88
C MET A 162 10.37 9.71 -4.13
N VAL A 163 9.29 10.10 -4.80
CA VAL A 163 8.86 9.48 -6.08
C VAL A 163 9.89 9.71 -7.18
N SER A 164 10.45 10.92 -7.32
CA SER A 164 11.44 11.19 -8.37
C SER A 164 12.78 10.49 -8.12
N ALA A 165 13.18 10.34 -6.85
CA ALA A 165 14.39 9.62 -6.45
C ALA A 165 14.38 8.14 -6.88
N VAL A 166 13.20 7.52 -7.05
CA VAL A 166 13.05 6.16 -7.60
C VAL A 166 13.80 6.01 -8.92
N PHE A 167 13.69 6.98 -9.84
CA PHE A 167 14.31 6.87 -11.16
C PHE A 167 15.83 6.98 -11.12
N GLU A 168 16.37 7.79 -10.20
CA GLU A 168 17.82 7.86 -9.95
C GLU A 168 18.33 6.53 -9.37
N PHE A 169 17.57 5.89 -8.48
CA PHE A 169 17.89 4.55 -7.95
C PHE A 169 17.91 3.50 -9.04
N LEU A 170 16.86 3.49 -9.86
CA LEU A 170 16.76 2.55 -10.97
C LEU A 170 17.95 2.69 -11.92
N LYS A 171 18.29 3.93 -12.29
CA LYS A 171 19.45 4.23 -13.12
C LYS A 171 20.76 3.80 -12.46
N LYS A 172 20.96 4.08 -11.18
CA LYS A 172 22.20 3.76 -10.46
C LYS A 172 22.48 2.26 -10.42
N TYR A 173 21.49 1.45 -10.02
CA TYR A 173 21.70 0.03 -9.76
C TYR A 173 21.42 -0.87 -10.97
N PHE A 174 20.52 -0.44 -11.88
CA PHE A 174 19.99 -1.34 -12.89
C PHE A 174 20.23 -0.88 -14.34
N TYR A 175 20.80 0.30 -14.60
CA TYR A 175 20.97 0.81 -15.99
C TYR A 175 21.68 -0.17 -16.94
N ASN A 176 22.68 -0.91 -16.44
CA ASN A 176 23.45 -1.87 -17.23
C ASN A 176 22.80 -3.28 -17.29
N LYS A 177 21.62 -3.48 -16.70
CA LYS A 177 20.93 -4.77 -16.69
C LYS A 177 20.12 -4.94 -17.97
N PRO A 178 20.07 -6.17 -18.52
CA PRO A 178 19.30 -6.43 -19.74
C PRO A 178 17.80 -6.14 -19.58
N TYR A 179 17.28 -6.23 -18.35
CA TYR A 179 15.88 -5.99 -17.99
C TYR A 179 15.59 -4.56 -17.50
N TYR A 180 16.53 -3.60 -17.64
CA TYR A 180 16.37 -2.24 -17.12
C TYR A 180 15.13 -1.53 -17.66
N LEU A 181 14.89 -1.62 -18.97
CA LEU A 181 13.74 -0.98 -19.60
C LEU A 181 12.42 -1.58 -19.14
N ASP A 182 12.39 -2.89 -18.88
CA ASP A 182 11.19 -3.56 -18.39
C ASP A 182 10.89 -3.16 -16.95
N VAL A 183 11.91 -3.08 -16.10
CA VAL A 183 11.78 -2.54 -14.73
C VAL A 183 11.22 -1.11 -14.77
N LEU A 184 11.75 -0.22 -15.61
CA LEU A 184 11.22 1.14 -15.76
C LEU A 184 9.74 1.15 -16.18
N ARG A 185 9.36 0.30 -17.14
CA ARG A 185 7.98 0.17 -17.60
C ARG A 185 7.05 -0.31 -16.48
N VAL A 186 7.49 -1.27 -15.67
CA VAL A 186 6.70 -1.78 -14.54
C VAL A 186 6.48 -0.68 -13.49
N PHE A 187 7.52 0.09 -13.14
CA PHE A 187 7.39 1.22 -12.21
C PHE A 187 6.45 2.30 -12.74
N GLU A 188 6.57 2.66 -14.03
CA GLU A 188 5.71 3.64 -14.68
C GLU A 188 4.25 3.15 -14.75
N GLU A 189 4.01 1.93 -15.21
CA GLU A 189 2.67 1.31 -15.29
C GLU A 189 2.00 1.33 -13.91
N VAL A 190 2.71 0.87 -12.88
CA VAL A 190 2.18 0.76 -11.53
C VAL A 190 1.91 2.13 -10.93
N LEU A 191 2.82 3.10 -11.11
CA LEU A 191 2.61 4.48 -10.65
C LEU A 191 1.37 5.10 -11.33
N HIS A 192 1.25 4.94 -12.65
CA HIS A 192 0.10 5.44 -13.40
C HIS A 192 -1.21 4.81 -12.91
N LYS A 193 -1.26 3.48 -12.78
CA LYS A 193 -2.44 2.76 -12.28
C LYS A 193 -2.80 3.12 -10.85
N THR A 194 -1.81 3.32 -9.99
CA THR A 194 -2.04 3.74 -8.60
C THR A 194 -2.68 5.12 -8.55
N ASN A 195 -2.20 6.07 -9.35
CA ASN A 195 -2.80 7.40 -9.46
C ASN A 195 -4.23 7.35 -10.00
N LEU A 196 -4.50 6.52 -11.02
CA LEU A 196 -5.87 6.28 -11.49
C LEU A 196 -6.74 5.71 -10.36
N GLY A 197 -6.21 4.76 -9.58
CA GLY A 197 -6.88 4.19 -8.41
C GLY A 197 -7.24 5.24 -7.38
N GLN A 198 -6.35 6.20 -7.11
CA GLN A 198 -6.62 7.32 -6.19
C GLN A 198 -7.73 8.23 -6.70
N VAL A 199 -7.74 8.56 -8.01
CA VAL A 199 -8.84 9.34 -8.60
C VAL A 199 -10.17 8.62 -8.46
N ILE A 200 -10.21 7.30 -8.67
CA ILE A 200 -11.41 6.50 -8.50
C ILE A 200 -11.84 6.51 -7.02
N ASP A 201 -10.92 6.32 -6.08
CA ASP A 201 -11.18 6.36 -4.63
C ASP A 201 -11.72 7.70 -4.13
N MET A 202 -11.34 8.82 -4.76
CA MET A 202 -11.79 10.14 -4.33
C MET A 202 -13.13 10.55 -4.94
N HIS A 203 -13.49 10.04 -6.13
CA HIS A 203 -14.56 10.64 -6.93
C HIS A 203 -15.65 9.68 -7.42
N SER A 204 -15.38 8.37 -7.51
CA SER A 204 -16.27 7.45 -8.25
C SER A 204 -17.64 7.20 -7.59
N TYR A 205 -17.76 7.46 -6.29
CA TYR A 205 -18.95 7.19 -5.50
C TYR A 205 -19.54 8.44 -4.85
N THR A 206 -19.14 9.63 -5.31
CA THR A 206 -19.66 10.92 -4.82
C THR A 206 -20.48 11.65 -5.88
N THR A 207 -21.50 12.38 -5.46
CA THR A 207 -22.30 13.29 -6.29
C THR A 207 -22.54 14.57 -5.49
N ASN A 208 -22.14 15.74 -6.02
CA ASN A 208 -22.17 17.04 -5.32
C ASN A 208 -21.49 17.00 -3.95
N ASP A 209 -20.27 16.46 -3.89
CA ASP A 209 -19.47 16.31 -2.67
C ASP A 209 -20.23 15.58 -1.55
N LYS A 210 -21.04 14.58 -1.91
CA LYS A 210 -21.73 13.70 -0.98
C LYS A 210 -21.67 12.27 -1.48
N ILE A 211 -21.60 11.31 -0.56
CA ILE A 211 -21.64 9.89 -0.91
C ILE A 211 -22.96 9.59 -1.62
N ASP A 212 -22.83 9.01 -2.80
CA ASP A 212 -23.90 8.43 -3.58
C ASP A 212 -23.91 6.93 -3.31
N PHE A 213 -24.70 6.51 -2.31
CA PHE A 213 -24.78 5.11 -1.90
C PHE A 213 -25.26 4.16 -3.02
N SER A 214 -25.83 4.67 -4.13
CA SER A 214 -26.17 3.84 -5.29
C SER A 214 -24.93 3.40 -6.08
N LYS A 215 -23.81 4.12 -5.95
CA LYS A 215 -22.52 3.83 -6.58
C LYS A 215 -21.56 3.03 -5.69
N VAL A 216 -21.92 2.83 -4.41
CA VAL A 216 -21.13 2.03 -3.47
C VAL A 216 -21.50 0.56 -3.64
N THR A 217 -20.85 -0.10 -4.61
CA THR A 217 -21.08 -1.52 -4.92
C THR A 217 -19.80 -2.34 -4.74
N ARG A 218 -19.94 -3.67 -4.68
CA ARG A 218 -18.78 -4.59 -4.59
C ARG A 218 -17.86 -4.47 -5.80
N GLU A 219 -18.42 -4.23 -6.98
CA GLU A 219 -17.66 -4.00 -8.21
C GLU A 219 -16.85 -2.71 -8.09
N GLN A 220 -17.45 -1.62 -7.59
CA GLN A 220 -16.75 -0.35 -7.41
C GLN A 220 -15.60 -0.47 -6.41
N VAL A 221 -15.83 -1.12 -5.27
CA VAL A 221 -14.78 -1.42 -4.27
C VAL A 221 -13.67 -2.27 -4.89
N SER A 222 -14.03 -3.29 -5.67
CA SER A 222 -13.05 -4.15 -6.35
C SER A 222 -12.20 -3.33 -7.33
N VAL A 223 -12.80 -2.45 -8.14
CA VAL A 223 -12.05 -1.59 -9.08
C VAL A 223 -11.09 -0.66 -8.34
N ILE A 224 -11.54 -0.03 -7.23
CA ILE A 224 -10.67 0.80 -6.39
C ILE A 224 -9.49 -0.03 -5.88
N ALA A 225 -9.76 -1.18 -5.27
CA ALA A 225 -8.73 -2.06 -4.70
C ALA A 225 -7.72 -2.55 -5.77
N GLN A 226 -8.21 -2.93 -6.96
CA GLN A 226 -7.36 -3.38 -8.06
C GLN A 226 -6.32 -2.31 -8.44
N TYR A 227 -6.77 -1.08 -8.66
CA TYR A 227 -5.92 0.01 -9.16
C TYR A 227 -5.09 0.68 -8.06
N LYS A 228 -5.71 1.05 -6.93
CA LYS A 228 -5.06 1.75 -5.82
C LYS A 228 -4.08 0.84 -5.08
N THR A 229 -4.38 -0.46 -4.99
CA THR A 229 -3.67 -1.36 -4.06
C THR A 229 -3.03 -2.55 -4.74
N SER A 230 -3.73 -3.31 -5.59
CA SER A 230 -3.21 -4.59 -6.08
C SER A 230 -1.95 -4.45 -6.93
N TYR A 231 -1.96 -3.52 -7.90
CA TYR A 231 -0.78 -3.28 -8.75
C TYR A 231 0.44 -2.87 -7.93
N PHE A 232 0.23 -2.02 -6.94
CA PHE A 232 1.29 -1.47 -6.11
C PHE A 232 1.76 -2.43 -5.00
N THR A 233 0.91 -3.33 -4.53
CA THR A 233 1.18 -4.12 -3.31
C THR A 233 1.65 -5.52 -3.62
N ILE A 234 1.03 -6.17 -4.61
CA ILE A 234 1.28 -7.59 -4.90
C ILE A 234 1.91 -7.77 -6.28
N TYR A 235 1.46 -7.00 -7.28
CA TYR A 235 1.97 -7.14 -8.65
C TYR A 235 3.42 -6.65 -8.78
N ILE A 236 3.73 -5.40 -8.39
CA ILE A 236 5.06 -4.82 -8.60
C ILE A 236 6.20 -5.64 -7.97
N PRO A 237 6.12 -6.16 -6.72
CA PRO A 237 7.24 -6.90 -6.14
C PRO A 237 7.51 -8.21 -6.88
N VAL A 238 6.45 -8.91 -7.27
CA VAL A 238 6.52 -10.21 -7.94
C VAL A 238 7.02 -10.05 -9.37
N VAL A 239 6.48 -9.10 -10.14
CA VAL A 239 6.87 -8.90 -11.54
C VAL A 239 8.30 -8.39 -11.65
N LEU A 240 8.74 -7.49 -10.75
CA LEU A 240 10.14 -7.07 -10.71
C LEU A 240 11.07 -8.24 -10.38
N ALA A 241 10.70 -9.09 -9.42
CA ALA A 241 11.45 -10.32 -9.13
C ALA A 241 11.53 -11.26 -10.35
N MET A 242 10.44 -11.41 -11.12
CA MET A 242 10.44 -12.18 -12.36
C MET A 242 11.43 -11.61 -13.38
N HIS A 243 11.46 -10.29 -13.60
CA HIS A 243 12.45 -9.68 -14.49
C HIS A 243 13.89 -9.92 -14.01
N MET A 244 14.14 -9.78 -12.71
CA MET A 244 15.47 -10.05 -12.13
C MET A 244 15.90 -11.51 -12.25
N ALA A 245 14.95 -12.44 -12.20
CA ALA A 245 15.16 -13.88 -12.37
C ALA A 245 15.21 -14.34 -13.85
N GLY A 246 15.08 -13.43 -14.82
CA GLY A 246 15.04 -13.79 -16.25
C GLY A 246 13.73 -14.42 -16.71
N LEU A 247 12.66 -14.27 -15.93
CA LEU A 247 11.32 -14.80 -16.18
C LEU A 247 10.29 -13.71 -16.53
N GLY A 248 10.76 -12.50 -16.84
CA GLY A 248 9.92 -11.34 -17.14
C GLY A 248 9.29 -11.30 -18.54
N ASP A 249 9.26 -12.43 -19.26
CA ASP A 249 8.54 -12.53 -20.54
C ASP A 249 7.03 -12.31 -20.32
N SER A 250 6.39 -11.59 -21.24
CA SER A 250 4.98 -11.21 -21.12
C SER A 250 4.07 -12.42 -20.91
N LYS A 251 4.38 -13.57 -21.51
CA LYS A 251 3.61 -14.80 -21.33
C LYS A 251 3.56 -15.24 -19.86
N PHE A 252 4.67 -15.14 -19.13
CA PHE A 252 4.72 -15.54 -17.72
C PHE A 252 4.06 -14.50 -16.84
N VAL A 253 4.31 -13.22 -17.10
CA VAL A 253 3.69 -12.11 -16.35
C VAL A 253 2.17 -12.16 -16.49
N ASP A 254 1.65 -12.34 -17.71
CA ASP A 254 0.21 -12.44 -17.98
C ASP A 254 -0.42 -13.66 -17.28
N ALA A 255 0.31 -14.79 -17.22
CA ALA A 255 -0.17 -16.00 -16.57
C ALA A 255 -0.38 -15.83 -15.05
N VAL A 256 0.41 -14.99 -14.38
CA VAL A 256 0.29 -14.75 -12.93
C VAL A 256 -0.55 -13.52 -12.59
N LYS A 257 -0.71 -12.58 -13.53
CA LYS A 257 -1.34 -11.27 -13.31
C LYS A 257 -2.66 -11.35 -12.56
N ASN A 258 -3.60 -12.18 -13.00
CA ASN A 258 -4.92 -12.28 -12.37
C ASN A 258 -4.83 -12.71 -10.90
N ILE A 259 -3.97 -13.68 -10.58
CA ILE A 259 -3.80 -14.15 -9.20
C ILE A 259 -3.21 -13.02 -8.33
N LEU A 260 -2.23 -12.27 -8.85
CA LEU A 260 -1.63 -11.14 -8.13
C LEU A 260 -2.65 -10.03 -7.88
N ILE A 261 -3.49 -9.73 -8.88
CA ILE A 261 -4.51 -8.69 -8.77
C ILE A 261 -5.60 -9.09 -7.76
N GLU A 262 -6.13 -10.30 -7.83
CA GLU A 262 -7.14 -10.80 -6.88
C GLU A 262 -6.60 -10.92 -5.45
N THR A 263 -5.34 -11.32 -5.29
CA THR A 263 -4.67 -11.33 -3.97
C THR A 263 -4.59 -9.91 -3.40
N GLY A 264 -4.32 -8.91 -4.23
CA GLY A 264 -4.32 -7.51 -3.81
C GLY A 264 -5.72 -6.98 -3.45
N VAL A 265 -6.78 -7.45 -4.12
CA VAL A 265 -8.17 -7.11 -3.76
C VAL A 265 -8.49 -7.65 -2.37
N TYR A 266 -8.10 -8.90 -2.10
CA TYR A 266 -8.21 -9.49 -0.77
C TYR A 266 -7.40 -8.70 0.28
N PHE A 267 -6.16 -8.29 -0.06
CA PHE A 267 -5.32 -7.49 0.81
C PHE A 267 -6.01 -6.16 1.19
N GLN A 268 -6.63 -5.47 0.24
CA GLN A 268 -7.36 -4.23 0.53
C GLN A 268 -8.58 -4.48 1.40
N ALA A 269 -9.38 -5.53 1.13
CA ALA A 269 -10.52 -5.86 1.98
C ALA A 269 -10.11 -6.16 3.44
N GLN A 270 -8.91 -6.73 3.64
CA GLN A 270 -8.33 -6.89 4.96
C GLN A 270 -7.90 -5.55 5.58
N ASP A 271 -7.33 -4.62 4.80
CA ASP A 271 -6.98 -3.28 5.30
C ASP A 271 -8.23 -2.52 5.77
N ASP A 272 -9.31 -2.51 4.97
CA ASP A 272 -10.59 -1.89 5.34
C ASP A 272 -11.17 -2.49 6.63
N TYR A 273 -11.08 -3.82 6.79
CA TYR A 273 -11.50 -4.50 8.01
C TYR A 273 -10.67 -4.04 9.23
N ILE A 274 -9.35 -3.99 9.05
CA ILE A 274 -8.41 -3.59 10.11
C ILE A 274 -8.57 -2.10 10.44
N ASP A 275 -8.91 -1.25 9.47
CA ASP A 275 -9.17 0.17 9.70
C ASP A 275 -10.32 0.38 10.69
N CYS A 276 -11.43 -0.34 10.48
CA CYS A 276 -12.61 -0.24 11.34
C CYS A 276 -12.46 -0.96 12.69
N PHE A 277 -11.88 -2.16 12.70
CA PHE A 277 -11.91 -3.07 13.86
C PHE A 277 -10.54 -3.31 14.51
N GLY A 278 -9.45 -2.93 13.86
CA GLY A 278 -8.10 -3.07 14.40
C GLY A 278 -7.85 -2.11 15.57
N SER A 279 -6.97 -2.52 16.48
CA SER A 279 -6.49 -1.64 17.55
C SER A 279 -5.28 -0.85 17.08
N GLU A 280 -5.28 0.46 17.33
CA GLU A 280 -4.17 1.39 17.00
C GLU A 280 -2.81 0.91 17.49
N SER A 281 -2.76 0.27 18.67
CA SER A 281 -1.53 -0.29 19.25
C SER A 281 -0.90 -1.42 18.40
N ILE A 282 -1.67 -2.04 17.50
CA ILE A 282 -1.23 -3.11 16.60
C ILE A 282 -1.08 -2.59 15.17
N THR A 283 -2.02 -1.75 14.71
CA THR A 283 -2.04 -1.24 13.34
C THR A 283 -1.04 -0.12 13.12
N GLY A 284 -0.71 0.63 14.18
CA GLY A 284 0.13 1.82 14.11
C GLY A 284 -0.51 2.98 13.33
N LYS A 285 -1.82 2.91 13.05
CA LYS A 285 -2.63 3.95 12.42
C LYS A 285 -4.00 4.04 13.10
N TYR A 286 -4.52 5.25 13.23
CA TYR A 286 -5.93 5.49 13.54
C TYR A 286 -6.76 5.30 12.27
N GLY A 287 -7.83 4.51 12.35
CA GLY A 287 -8.68 4.25 11.18
C GLY A 287 -9.68 5.37 10.93
N THR A 288 -9.67 5.90 9.71
CA THR A 288 -10.44 7.07 9.29
C THR A 288 -11.52 6.76 8.26
N ASP A 289 -11.61 5.54 7.73
CA ASP A 289 -12.47 5.22 6.57
C ASP A 289 -13.94 5.64 6.74
N ILE A 290 -14.48 5.50 7.96
CA ILE A 290 -15.87 5.89 8.27
C ILE A 290 -16.01 7.42 8.38
N GLU A 291 -14.98 8.10 8.87
CA GLU A 291 -14.98 9.56 9.02
C GLU A 291 -14.86 10.24 7.66
N ASP A 292 -13.98 9.72 6.82
CA ASP A 292 -13.70 10.22 5.48
C ASP A 292 -14.76 9.78 4.45
N GLY A 293 -15.68 8.90 4.87
CA GLY A 293 -16.78 8.45 4.04
C GLY A 293 -16.37 7.54 2.89
N LYS A 294 -15.29 6.76 3.06
CA LYS A 294 -14.68 5.94 2.01
C LYS A 294 -15.60 4.83 1.52
N CYS A 295 -15.50 4.53 0.22
CA CYS A 295 -16.12 3.38 -0.42
C CYS A 295 -15.36 2.09 -0.09
N THR A 296 -15.58 1.57 1.11
CA THR A 296 -14.90 0.38 1.61
C THR A 296 -15.68 -0.90 1.34
N TRP A 297 -14.97 -2.03 1.39
CA TRP A 297 -15.55 -3.37 1.39
C TRP A 297 -16.60 -3.54 2.49
N LEU A 298 -16.37 -2.96 3.68
CA LEU A 298 -17.31 -3.02 4.80
C LEU A 298 -18.62 -2.28 4.48
N LEU A 299 -18.53 -1.07 3.90
CA LEU A 299 -19.69 -0.27 3.56
C LEU A 299 -20.54 -0.94 2.48
N ALA A 300 -19.92 -1.39 1.38
CA ALA A 300 -20.62 -2.11 0.32
C ALA A 300 -21.31 -3.37 0.85
N THR A 301 -20.60 -4.17 1.66
CA THR A 301 -21.17 -5.40 2.26
C THR A 301 -22.33 -5.10 3.21
N ALA A 302 -22.24 -4.02 3.99
CA ALA A 302 -23.31 -3.60 4.90
C ALA A 302 -24.56 -3.11 4.17
N LEU A 303 -24.39 -2.41 3.03
CA LEU A 303 -25.49 -1.96 2.18
C LEU A 303 -26.22 -3.13 1.51
N GLU A 304 -25.50 -4.17 1.11
CA GLU A 304 -26.09 -5.36 0.48
C GLU A 304 -26.88 -6.24 1.45
N ASN A 305 -26.43 -6.36 2.70
CA ASN A 305 -26.99 -7.30 3.67
C ASN A 305 -27.89 -6.66 4.74
N GLY A 306 -27.86 -5.33 4.87
CA GLY A 306 -28.58 -4.61 5.92
C GLY A 306 -30.10 -4.59 5.70
N THR A 307 -30.86 -4.58 6.79
CA THR A 307 -32.30 -4.27 6.72
C THR A 307 -32.51 -2.80 6.31
N PRO A 308 -33.70 -2.42 5.81
CA PRO A 308 -33.99 -1.03 5.48
C PRO A 308 -33.70 -0.05 6.63
N GLU A 309 -33.98 -0.47 7.87
CA GLU A 309 -33.71 0.32 9.07
C GLU A 309 -32.21 0.47 9.34
N GLN A 310 -31.44 -0.60 9.22
CA GLN A 310 -29.99 -0.56 9.41
C GLN A 310 -29.30 0.29 8.34
N ILE A 311 -29.74 0.18 7.08
CA ILE A 311 -29.24 0.99 5.97
C ILE A 311 -29.55 2.46 6.22
N ARG A 312 -30.75 2.80 6.70
CA ARG A 312 -31.12 4.18 7.06
C ARG A 312 -30.17 4.76 8.11
N VAL A 313 -29.90 4.03 9.19
CA VAL A 313 -28.94 4.45 10.23
C VAL A 313 -27.53 4.62 9.65
N LEU A 314 -27.09 3.69 8.82
CA LEU A 314 -25.78 3.72 8.18
C LEU A 314 -25.60 5.00 7.34
N LYS A 315 -26.60 5.34 6.51
CA LYS A 315 -26.57 6.56 5.70
C LYS A 315 -26.45 7.82 6.58
N VAL A 316 -27.21 7.91 7.67
CA VAL A 316 -27.13 9.05 8.61
C VAL A 316 -25.74 9.20 9.21
N ILE A 317 -25.08 8.10 9.59
CA ILE A 317 -23.73 8.13 10.17
C ILE A 317 -22.73 8.72 9.18
N PHE A 318 -22.75 8.24 7.94
CA PHE A 318 -21.84 8.69 6.89
C PHE A 318 -22.13 10.13 6.44
N TYR A 319 -23.40 10.57 6.44
CA TYR A 319 -23.75 11.98 6.20
C TYR A 319 -23.29 12.91 7.33
N LYS A 320 -23.45 12.53 8.60
CA LYS A 320 -23.07 13.36 9.75
C LYS A 320 -21.56 13.52 9.93
N LYS A 321 -20.75 12.60 9.37
CA LYS A 321 -19.29 12.58 9.55
C LYS A 321 -18.50 13.03 8.32
N GLY A 322 -18.96 12.71 7.12
CA GLY A 322 -18.22 13.04 5.88
C GLY A 322 -18.33 14.51 5.46
N PHE A 323 -19.37 15.24 5.87
CA PHE A 323 -19.58 16.63 5.45
C PHE A 323 -20.35 17.42 6.51
N PRO A 324 -19.79 18.47 7.15
CA PRO A 324 -20.54 19.37 8.01
C PRO A 324 -21.41 20.29 7.13
N GLY A 325 -22.52 19.76 6.61
CA GLY A 325 -23.54 20.52 5.91
C GLY A 325 -24.61 21.02 6.88
N GLU A 326 -24.82 22.34 6.91
CA GLU A 326 -25.95 23.00 7.55
C GLU A 326 -27.28 22.36 7.13
N GLY A 327 -28.09 21.99 8.13
CA GLY A 327 -29.34 21.26 7.92
C GLY A 327 -29.56 20.24 9.03
N ARG A 328 -29.66 20.74 10.26
CA ARG A 328 -30.12 19.94 11.39
C ARG A 328 -31.62 19.75 11.24
N ASP A 329 -32.04 18.61 10.68
CA ASP A 329 -33.34 18.07 11.05
C ASP A 329 -33.20 17.53 12.48
N GLU A 330 -33.72 18.30 13.43
CA GLU A 330 -33.67 18.05 14.88
C GLU A 330 -34.60 16.92 15.34
N ASP A 331 -35.15 16.12 14.43
CA ASP A 331 -36.01 14.98 14.76
C ASP A 331 -35.26 13.64 14.63
N PHE A 332 -34.23 13.44 15.46
CA PHE A 332 -33.63 12.12 15.72
C PHE A 332 -33.11 11.97 17.15
#